data_AF-A0A818W8K6-F1
#
_entry.id   AF-A0A818W8K6-F1
#
_cell.length_a   1.000
_cell.length_b   1.000
_cell.length_c   1.000
_cell.angle_alpha   90.00
_cell.angle_beta   90.00
_cell.angle_gamma   90.00
#
_symmetry.space_group_name_H-M   'P 1'
#
loop_
_entity.id
_entity.type
_entity.pdbx_description
1 polymer ?
#
loop_
_entity_poly.entity_id
_entity_poly.type
_entity_poly.pdbx_seq_one_letter_code
_entity_poly.pdbx_strand_id
1 'polypeptide(L)'
;MQLGAVYIPPGKPIPQDIFDTYVDKSFYIFGDYNAKHTDWLCTNNNASGVQLRNWLDNTGCEMIYPNQPTSKRSTAVIDFGITHNADGWKAEEKIEKRNSFISQGNNIWKYVHSTFHPYAPSFKGLTTNNGIIKDHQIIADTLANYYEKHFETPIIDPNNISHIDAMKEYDVFTKQPNIPLEKITLIEVEKNWKRAQKKKSTDTEGLSAFLLHQIPLEYLQIITVAFNKIAETGEVLRSSKHAKTICLSKDGMYPEVNKLRPISLLSNFGKCFERIIHGRILKWCRENDIFIDEQSGFTAERRLQTRILSLVEDLRLATAANNRPSLVIFVDFMSAFDRMWHPALLKTLLKLEFPPPLLRWIFSWLNGRTMSIHVGNAVSRVIKLFVGTPQGSVLAATLFRLHVHFLPSYFMNLVCHLFADDLAIIISGALENTFSKNITELERQAEIAMRILAKYADDNLLPVNINKTKALLVHDVVAPPYPKIKYKELPIEFVKRFKYLGVDITTKLGWGIYI
;
A
#
# COMPACT_ATOMS: atom_id res chain seq x y z
N MET A 1 -7.73 13.89 -28.38
CA MET A 1 -8.92 13.02 -28.47
C MET A 1 -9.66 13.09 -27.15
N GLN A 2 -10.76 13.86 -27.10
CA GLN A 2 -11.64 13.91 -25.93
C GLN A 2 -12.68 12.79 -26.04
N LEU A 3 -12.99 12.11 -24.93
CA LEU A 3 -14.01 11.07 -24.87
C LEU A 3 -15.18 11.60 -24.04
N GLY A 4 -16.35 11.72 -24.66
CA GLY A 4 -17.59 12.18 -24.00
C GLY A 4 -18.59 11.04 -23.87
N ALA A 5 -19.45 11.12 -22.85
CA ALA A 5 -20.59 10.23 -22.69
C ALA A 5 -21.88 11.05 -22.61
N VAL A 6 -22.91 10.68 -23.39
CA VAL A 6 -24.19 11.41 -23.44
C VAL A 6 -25.35 10.45 -23.18
N TYR A 7 -26.31 10.90 -22.36
CA TYR A 7 -27.60 10.23 -22.19
C TYR A 7 -28.71 11.27 -22.37
N ILE A 8 -29.61 11.06 -23.32
CA ILE A 8 -30.76 11.92 -23.57
C ILE A 8 -32.03 11.13 -23.25
N PRO A 9 -32.84 11.53 -22.26
CA PRO A 9 -34.05 10.80 -21.90
C PRO A 9 -35.07 10.70 -23.07
N PRO A 10 -35.86 9.61 -23.15
CA PRO A 10 -36.88 9.46 -24.19
C PRO A 10 -37.86 10.64 -24.27
N GLY A 11 -38.15 11.11 -25.48
CA GLY A 11 -39.10 12.20 -25.72
C GLY A 11 -38.58 13.60 -25.38
N LYS A 12 -37.30 13.74 -24.98
CA LYS A 12 -36.64 15.05 -24.83
C LYS A 12 -35.89 15.41 -26.11
N PRO A 13 -35.95 16.69 -26.55
CA PRO A 13 -35.15 17.16 -27.68
C PRO A 13 -33.67 17.16 -27.32
N ILE A 14 -32.79 16.99 -28.31
CA ILE A 14 -31.34 17.09 -28.12
C ILE A 14 -31.00 18.57 -27.88
N PRO A 15 -30.34 18.94 -26.77
CA PRO A 15 -29.92 20.33 -26.54
C PRO A 15 -28.96 20.76 -27.66
N GLN A 16 -29.17 21.96 -28.23
CA GLN A 16 -28.36 22.42 -29.37
C GLN A 16 -26.89 22.64 -29.01
N ASP A 17 -26.60 22.92 -27.74
CA ASP A 17 -25.28 23.26 -27.19
C ASP A 17 -24.48 22.05 -26.66
N ILE A 18 -25.07 20.85 -26.64
CA ILE A 18 -24.44 19.66 -26.03
C ILE A 18 -23.13 19.26 -26.73
N PHE A 19 -23.00 19.59 -28.02
CA PHE A 19 -21.84 19.28 -28.83
C PHE A 19 -20.91 20.47 -29.07
N ASP A 20 -21.37 21.71 -28.85
CA ASP A 20 -20.62 22.94 -29.09
C ASP A 20 -19.31 22.99 -28.29
N THR A 21 -19.24 22.29 -27.16
CA THR A 21 -18.01 22.16 -26.35
C THR A 21 -16.92 21.33 -27.06
N TYR A 22 -17.29 20.56 -28.08
CA TYR A 22 -16.46 19.57 -28.77
C TYR A 22 -16.18 19.91 -30.25
N VAL A 23 -16.93 20.83 -30.87
CA VAL A 23 -16.88 21.14 -32.32
C VAL A 23 -15.47 21.49 -32.82
N ASP A 24 -14.62 22.14 -32.01
CA ASP A 24 -13.25 22.55 -32.41
C ASP A 24 -12.13 21.56 -31.98
N LYS A 25 -12.46 20.32 -31.62
CA LYS A 25 -11.50 19.34 -31.06
C LYS A 25 -11.66 17.98 -31.71
N SER A 26 -10.62 17.14 -31.77
CA SER A 26 -10.82 15.72 -32.08
C SER A 26 -11.50 15.02 -30.89
N PHE A 27 -12.71 14.53 -31.08
CA PHE A 27 -13.52 13.90 -30.03
C PHE A 27 -14.16 12.59 -30.47
N TYR A 28 -14.50 11.74 -29.50
CA TYR A 28 -15.46 10.65 -29.66
C TYR A 28 -16.50 10.79 -28.56
N ILE A 29 -17.77 10.98 -28.93
CA ILE A 29 -18.87 11.06 -27.94
C ILE A 29 -19.76 9.85 -28.16
N PHE A 30 -19.84 8.98 -27.15
CA PHE A 30 -20.64 7.76 -27.17
C PHE A 30 -21.83 7.90 -26.24
N GLY A 31 -23.02 7.49 -26.65
CA GLY A 31 -24.18 7.70 -25.82
C GLY A 31 -25.44 6.97 -26.23
N ASP A 32 -26.43 7.01 -25.36
CA ASP A 32 -27.82 6.70 -25.68
C ASP A 32 -28.53 8.04 -25.90
N TYR A 33 -28.74 8.36 -27.18
CA TYR A 33 -29.34 9.62 -27.61
C TYR A 33 -30.86 9.50 -27.74
N ASN A 34 -31.42 8.29 -27.56
CA ASN A 34 -32.80 7.96 -27.89
C ASN A 34 -33.21 8.44 -29.30
N ALA A 35 -32.24 8.41 -30.23
CA ALA A 35 -32.35 8.96 -31.59
C ALA A 35 -32.45 7.83 -32.61
N LYS A 36 -33.53 7.82 -33.40
CA LYS A 36 -33.81 6.78 -34.42
C LYS A 36 -33.78 7.41 -35.79
N HIS A 37 -32.98 6.85 -36.69
CA HIS A 37 -32.95 7.25 -38.09
C HIS A 37 -32.54 6.06 -38.98
N THR A 38 -33.07 6.01 -40.19
CA THR A 38 -32.84 4.94 -41.17
C THR A 38 -31.37 4.79 -41.55
N ASP A 39 -30.62 5.90 -41.57
CA ASP A 39 -29.18 5.92 -41.93
C ASP A 39 -28.32 5.08 -40.96
N TRP A 40 -28.78 4.88 -39.72
CA TRP A 40 -28.16 3.96 -38.76
C TRP A 40 -29.04 2.76 -38.46
N LEU A 41 -29.65 2.24 -39.53
CA LEU A 41 -30.32 0.94 -39.57
C LEU A 41 -31.56 0.83 -38.68
N CYS A 42 -32.12 1.95 -38.19
CA CYS A 42 -33.41 1.95 -37.49
C CYS A 42 -34.58 1.77 -38.47
N THR A 43 -35.67 1.15 -38.02
CA THR A 43 -36.86 0.90 -38.86
C THR A 43 -37.70 2.16 -39.11
N ASN A 44 -37.51 3.23 -38.35
CA ASN A 44 -38.20 4.50 -38.50
C ASN A 44 -37.35 5.68 -38.00
N ASN A 45 -37.74 6.89 -38.41
CA ASN A 45 -37.13 8.12 -37.95
C ASN A 45 -37.94 8.71 -36.79
N ASN A 46 -37.27 9.24 -35.76
CA ASN A 46 -37.89 10.08 -34.73
C ASN A 46 -37.31 11.51 -34.78
N ALA A 47 -37.96 12.45 -34.07
CA ALA A 47 -37.57 13.86 -34.09
C ALA A 47 -36.09 14.08 -33.72
N SER A 48 -35.60 13.39 -32.69
CA SER A 48 -34.20 13.45 -32.26
C SER A 48 -33.22 12.89 -33.31
N GLY A 49 -33.60 11.82 -34.03
CA GLY A 49 -32.80 11.27 -35.11
C GLY A 49 -32.71 12.18 -36.32
N VAL A 50 -33.81 12.82 -36.71
CA VAL A 50 -33.80 13.84 -37.79
C VAL A 50 -32.94 15.05 -37.38
N GLN A 51 -33.10 15.53 -36.15
CA GLN A 51 -32.30 16.64 -35.62
C GLN A 51 -30.81 16.34 -35.65
N LEU A 52 -30.41 15.14 -35.21
CA LEU A 52 -29.01 14.75 -35.17
C LEU A 52 -28.42 14.53 -36.56
N ARG A 53 -29.21 13.96 -37.49
CA ARG A 53 -28.76 13.76 -38.87
C ARG A 53 -28.44 15.09 -39.55
N ASN A 54 -29.33 16.08 -39.40
CA ASN A 54 -29.12 17.42 -39.93
C ASN A 54 -27.88 18.09 -39.30
N TRP A 55 -27.64 17.88 -38.01
CA TRP A 55 -26.46 18.40 -37.34
C TRP A 55 -25.16 17.75 -37.87
N LEU A 56 -25.15 16.44 -38.10
CA LEU A 56 -24.00 15.74 -38.70
C LEU A 56 -23.69 16.25 -40.12
N ASP A 57 -24.73 16.50 -40.94
CA ASP A 57 -24.56 17.07 -42.29
C ASP A 57 -23.94 18.46 -42.28
N ASN A 58 -24.32 19.28 -41.30
CA ASN A 58 -23.85 20.66 -41.22
C ASN A 58 -22.45 20.80 -40.59
N THR A 59 -22.00 19.80 -39.82
CA THR A 59 -20.72 19.86 -39.08
C THR A 59 -19.61 19.02 -39.70
N GLY A 60 -19.92 18.13 -40.65
CA GLY A 60 -18.92 17.22 -41.23
C GLY A 60 -18.41 16.15 -40.26
N CYS A 61 -19.12 15.93 -39.14
CA CYS A 61 -18.81 14.87 -38.20
C CYS A 61 -19.29 13.51 -38.71
N GLU A 62 -18.49 12.47 -38.47
CA GLU A 62 -18.81 11.08 -38.78
C GLU A 62 -19.48 10.39 -37.61
N MET A 63 -20.32 9.40 -37.93
CA MET A 63 -21.09 8.65 -36.96
C MET A 63 -20.68 7.17 -36.97
N ILE A 64 -20.57 6.59 -35.77
CA ILE A 64 -20.08 5.24 -35.50
C ILE A 64 -21.21 4.44 -34.85
N TYR A 65 -21.97 3.69 -35.63
CA TYR A 65 -23.12 2.93 -35.15
C TYR A 65 -22.88 1.41 -35.27
N PRO A 66 -23.51 0.60 -34.41
CA PRO A 66 -23.42 -0.86 -34.51
C PRO A 66 -24.09 -1.38 -35.78
N ASN A 67 -23.66 -2.56 -36.25
CA ASN A 67 -24.14 -3.20 -37.48
C ASN A 67 -25.63 -3.63 -37.45
N GLN A 68 -26.32 -3.44 -36.32
CA GLN A 68 -27.76 -3.68 -36.15
C GLN A 68 -28.35 -2.64 -35.21
N PRO A 69 -29.60 -2.19 -35.42
CA PRO A 69 -30.25 -1.20 -34.55
C PRO A 69 -30.44 -1.71 -33.11
N THR A 70 -30.25 -0.83 -32.12
CA THR A 70 -30.37 -1.08 -30.68
C THR A 70 -31.78 -1.40 -30.17
N SER A 71 -32.74 -1.65 -31.08
CA SER A 71 -34.18 -1.69 -30.77
C SER A 71 -34.66 -2.90 -29.95
N LYS A 72 -33.81 -3.91 -29.69
CA LYS A 72 -34.20 -5.13 -28.96
C LYS A 72 -33.61 -5.19 -27.54
N ARG A 73 -34.31 -4.55 -26.61
CA ARG A 73 -34.41 -4.84 -25.16
C ARG A 73 -33.10 -5.08 -24.40
N SER A 74 -32.17 -4.12 -24.42
CA SER A 74 -31.20 -3.99 -23.35
C SER A 74 -30.85 -2.51 -23.15
N THR A 75 -31.07 -1.99 -21.94
CA THR A 75 -30.66 -0.64 -21.53
C THR A 75 -29.14 -0.49 -21.38
N ALA A 76 -28.37 -1.52 -21.74
CA ALA A 76 -26.91 -1.57 -21.64
C ALA A 76 -26.19 -1.38 -22.98
N VAL A 77 -26.89 -0.99 -24.05
CA VAL A 77 -26.30 -0.83 -25.37
C VAL A 77 -26.29 0.65 -25.76
N ILE A 78 -25.09 1.16 -26.03
CA ILE A 78 -24.86 2.51 -26.57
C ILE A 78 -25.51 2.57 -27.95
N ASP A 79 -26.27 3.64 -28.25
CA ASP A 79 -26.91 3.81 -29.56
C ASP A 79 -25.86 3.92 -30.68
N PHE A 80 -24.92 4.86 -30.55
CA PHE A 80 -23.79 5.06 -31.46
C PHE A 80 -22.79 6.11 -30.91
N GLY A 81 -21.68 6.34 -31.62
CA GLY A 81 -20.68 7.37 -31.36
C GLY A 81 -20.62 8.44 -32.46
N ILE A 82 -20.08 9.61 -32.14
CA ILE A 82 -19.85 10.72 -33.09
C ILE A 82 -18.41 11.21 -32.98
N THR A 83 -17.75 11.51 -34.11
CA THR A 83 -16.37 12.04 -34.20
C THR A 83 -16.22 13.05 -35.34
N HIS A 84 -15.30 14.01 -35.24
CA HIS A 84 -14.92 14.89 -36.36
C HIS A 84 -13.73 14.28 -37.12
N ASN A 85 -13.83 14.15 -38.45
CA ASN A 85 -12.75 13.62 -39.29
C ASN A 85 -12.17 14.74 -40.19
N ALA A 86 -10.85 14.95 -40.12
CA ALA A 86 -9.94 15.53 -41.12
C ALA A 86 -8.79 16.32 -40.47
N ASP A 87 -7.60 15.76 -40.65
CA ASP A 87 -6.25 16.30 -40.60
C ASP A 87 -6.05 17.82 -40.44
N GLY A 88 -5.30 18.19 -39.40
CA GLY A 88 -4.63 19.49 -39.37
C GLY A 88 -4.22 19.98 -37.99
N TRP A 89 -3.18 19.39 -37.37
CA TRP A 89 -2.22 20.16 -36.54
C TRP A 89 -0.98 19.35 -36.18
N LYS A 90 0.18 19.78 -36.71
CA LYS A 90 1.57 19.37 -36.40
C LYS A 90 1.75 17.90 -36.04
N ALA A 91 1.17 17.06 -36.88
CA ALA A 91 1.09 15.63 -36.67
C ALA A 91 2.31 14.92 -37.24
N GLU A 92 2.95 15.40 -38.30
CA GLU A 92 4.07 14.71 -38.96
C GLU A 92 5.25 14.41 -38.02
N GLU A 93 5.68 15.36 -37.21
CA GLU A 93 6.79 15.16 -36.25
C GLU A 93 6.44 14.20 -35.09
N LYS A 94 5.14 14.09 -34.75
CA LYS A 94 4.63 13.17 -33.71
C LYS A 94 4.19 11.83 -34.29
N ILE A 95 3.75 11.79 -35.54
CA ILE A 95 3.36 10.61 -36.31
C ILE A 95 4.62 9.89 -36.78
N GLU A 96 5.69 10.58 -37.15
CA GLU A 96 7.02 9.97 -37.36
C GLU A 96 7.53 9.35 -36.06
N LYS A 97 7.44 10.05 -34.93
CA LYS A 97 7.78 9.47 -33.61
C LYS A 97 6.87 8.30 -33.24
N ARG A 98 5.56 8.37 -33.52
CA ARG A 98 4.58 7.31 -33.23
C ARG A 98 4.76 6.10 -34.14
N ASN A 99 4.95 6.31 -35.42
CA ASN A 99 5.17 5.26 -36.42
C ASN A 99 6.55 4.64 -36.24
N SER A 100 7.59 5.41 -35.89
CA SER A 100 8.90 4.92 -35.45
C SER A 100 8.80 4.09 -34.17
N PHE A 101 8.02 4.53 -33.18
CA PHE A 101 7.78 3.79 -31.94
C PHE A 101 7.05 2.46 -32.20
N ILE A 102 6.02 2.47 -33.06
CA ILE A 102 5.22 1.28 -33.41
C ILE A 102 6.00 0.33 -34.34
N SER A 103 6.80 0.85 -35.28
CA SER A 103 7.62 0.04 -36.20
C SER A 103 8.78 -0.67 -35.50
N GLN A 104 9.14 -0.24 -34.29
CA GLN A 104 10.08 -0.94 -33.39
C GLN A 104 9.41 -2.03 -32.53
N GLY A 105 8.11 -2.32 -32.76
CA GLY A 105 7.36 -3.36 -32.06
C GLY A 105 6.78 -2.95 -30.70
N ASN A 106 6.69 -1.65 -30.39
CA ASN A 106 6.18 -1.20 -29.11
C ASN A 106 4.64 -1.17 -29.03
N ASN A 107 4.11 -1.51 -27.85
CA ASN A 107 2.67 -1.63 -27.58
C ASN A 107 1.94 -0.27 -27.58
N ILE A 108 0.84 -0.17 -28.34
CA ILE A 108 -0.01 1.04 -28.48
C ILE A 108 -0.63 1.52 -27.15
N TRP A 109 -0.81 0.63 -26.17
CA TRP A 109 -1.31 0.98 -24.83
C TRP A 109 -0.34 1.88 -24.05
N LYS A 110 0.98 1.83 -24.34
CA LYS A 110 1.96 2.79 -23.77
C LYS A 110 1.74 4.22 -24.27
N TYR A 111 1.22 4.39 -25.49
CA TYR A 111 0.97 5.71 -26.08
C TYR A 111 -0.29 6.37 -25.47
N VAL A 112 -1.39 5.62 -25.29
CA VAL A 112 -2.63 6.09 -24.64
C VAL A 112 -2.40 6.46 -23.17
N HIS A 113 -1.56 5.68 -22.46
CA HIS A 113 -1.17 5.91 -21.06
C HIS A 113 -0.56 7.31 -20.83
N SER A 114 0.26 7.81 -21.74
CA SER A 114 0.91 9.13 -21.64
C SER A 114 -0.05 10.33 -21.64
N THR A 115 -1.29 10.13 -22.10
CA THR A 115 -2.29 11.20 -22.23
C THR A 115 -3.14 11.36 -20.96
N PHE A 116 -3.24 10.31 -20.13
CA PHE A 116 -3.90 10.35 -18.82
C PHE A 116 -2.87 10.66 -17.73
N HIS A 117 -2.47 11.93 -17.66
CA HIS A 117 -1.49 12.51 -16.73
C HIS A 117 -0.09 11.90 -16.87
N PRO A 118 0.91 12.63 -17.40
CA PRO A 118 2.30 12.26 -17.09
C PRO A 118 2.40 12.30 -15.56
N TYR A 119 2.72 11.15 -14.96
CA TYR A 119 2.93 11.06 -13.52
C TYR A 119 4.06 12.04 -13.20
N ALA A 120 3.74 13.22 -12.69
CA ALA A 120 4.77 14.14 -12.24
C ALA A 120 5.48 13.42 -11.09
N PRO A 121 6.80 13.18 -11.16
CA PRO A 121 7.51 12.57 -10.06
C PRO A 121 7.28 13.44 -8.82
N SER A 122 7.15 12.81 -7.64
CA SER A 122 6.85 13.55 -6.41
C SER A 122 8.03 14.41 -5.92
N PHE A 123 9.11 14.48 -6.70
CA PHE A 123 10.36 15.19 -6.44
C PHE A 123 10.97 15.62 -7.79
N LYS A 124 11.84 16.64 -7.80
CA LYS A 124 12.40 17.25 -9.02
C LYS A 124 13.79 16.72 -9.41
N GLY A 125 14.42 15.98 -8.53
CA GLY A 125 15.72 15.35 -8.75
C GLY A 125 16.18 14.58 -7.52
N LEU A 126 17.26 13.82 -7.65
CA LEU A 126 17.81 12.99 -6.60
C LEU A 126 19.18 13.53 -6.18
N THR A 127 19.36 13.77 -4.89
CA THR A 127 20.66 14.19 -4.34
C THR A 127 21.56 12.97 -4.15
N THR A 128 22.78 13.06 -4.67
CA THR A 128 23.82 12.04 -4.54
C THR A 128 25.15 12.68 -4.13
N ASN A 129 26.13 11.85 -3.75
CA ASN A 129 27.49 12.32 -3.42
C ASN A 129 28.15 13.08 -4.59
N ASN A 130 27.73 12.81 -5.83
CA ASN A 130 28.28 13.42 -7.04
C ASN A 130 27.41 14.59 -7.56
N GLY A 131 26.46 15.08 -6.76
CA GLY A 131 25.54 16.16 -7.12
C GLY A 131 24.10 15.72 -7.34
N ILE A 132 23.30 16.58 -7.98
CA ILE A 132 21.86 16.38 -8.19
C ILE A 132 21.61 15.73 -9.56
N ILE A 133 20.99 14.56 -9.56
CA ILE A 133 20.52 13.87 -10.77
C ILE A 133 19.10 14.34 -11.08
N LYS A 134 18.84 14.79 -12.31
CA LYS A 134 17.49 15.18 -12.77
C LYS A 134 16.94 14.28 -13.89
N ASP A 135 17.81 13.54 -14.57
CA ASP A 135 17.39 12.61 -15.61
C ASP A 135 16.55 11.47 -15.01
N HIS A 136 15.34 11.29 -15.54
CA HIS A 136 14.38 10.33 -14.98
C HIS A 136 14.87 8.88 -15.12
N GLN A 137 15.58 8.52 -16.19
CA GLN A 137 16.08 7.18 -16.39
C GLN A 137 17.22 6.88 -15.43
N ILE A 138 18.18 7.81 -15.29
CA ILE A 138 19.28 7.68 -14.32
C ILE A 138 18.72 7.59 -12.89
N ILE A 139 17.70 8.38 -12.54
CA ILE A 139 17.03 8.28 -11.23
C ILE A 139 16.40 6.89 -11.07
N ALA A 140 15.62 6.42 -12.04
CA ALA A 140 14.94 5.12 -11.97
C ALA A 140 15.94 3.97 -11.76
N ASP A 141 17.05 3.97 -12.50
CA ASP A 141 18.09 2.94 -12.39
C ASP A 141 18.89 3.04 -11.08
N THR A 142 19.16 4.27 -10.61
CA THR A 142 19.80 4.50 -9.29
C THR A 142 18.92 3.95 -8.17
N LEU A 143 17.62 4.22 -8.22
CA LEU A 143 16.66 3.70 -7.25
C LEU A 143 16.52 2.18 -7.34
N ALA A 144 16.53 1.61 -8.55
CA ALA A 144 16.50 0.16 -8.72
C ALA A 144 17.74 -0.51 -8.11
N ASN A 145 18.94 0.04 -8.32
CA ASN A 145 20.16 -0.44 -7.66
C ASN A 145 20.06 -0.40 -6.14
N TYR A 146 19.54 0.71 -5.60
CA TYR A 146 19.35 0.85 -4.17
C TYR A 146 18.34 -0.15 -3.60
N TYR A 147 17.16 -0.27 -4.21
CA TYR A 147 16.11 -1.15 -3.71
C TYR A 147 16.41 -2.62 -3.97
N GLU A 148 17.12 -2.99 -5.03
CA GLU A 148 17.59 -4.37 -5.22
C GLU A 148 18.43 -4.80 -4.01
N LYS A 149 19.43 -3.98 -3.62
CA LYS A 149 20.21 -4.22 -2.41
C LYS A 149 19.37 -4.14 -1.12
N HIS A 150 18.35 -3.29 -1.07
CA HIS A 150 17.49 -3.14 0.10
C HIS A 150 16.62 -4.37 0.35
N PHE A 151 16.17 -5.05 -0.71
CA PHE A 151 15.28 -6.21 -0.67
C PHE A 151 16.00 -7.54 -0.97
N GLU A 152 17.33 -7.55 -0.97
CA GLU A 152 18.16 -8.75 -1.03
C GLU A 152 17.91 -9.68 0.17
N THR A 153 18.23 -10.95 0.01
CA THR A 153 18.20 -11.91 1.11
C THR A 153 19.17 -11.44 2.21
N PRO A 154 18.71 -11.33 3.47
CA PRO A 154 19.58 -10.91 4.56
C PRO A 154 20.62 -11.98 4.86
N ILE A 155 21.73 -11.57 5.49
CA ILE A 155 22.79 -12.49 5.90
C ILE A 155 22.27 -13.37 7.02
N ILE A 156 22.23 -14.67 6.78
CA ILE A 156 21.80 -15.67 7.75
C ILE A 156 23.00 -16.10 8.58
N ASP A 157 22.95 -15.87 9.89
CA ASP A 157 23.96 -16.39 10.82
C ASP A 157 23.80 -17.92 10.99
N PRO A 158 24.79 -18.73 10.57
CA PRO A 158 24.74 -20.19 10.66
C PRO A 158 24.84 -20.71 12.10
N ASN A 159 25.20 -19.86 13.07
CA ASN A 159 25.25 -20.22 14.49
C ASN A 159 23.98 -19.80 15.25
N ASN A 160 23.10 -19.00 14.63
CA ASN A 160 21.84 -18.61 15.24
C ASN A 160 20.78 -19.71 15.01
N ILE A 161 20.43 -20.44 16.07
CA ILE A 161 19.44 -21.52 16.03
C ILE A 161 18.08 -21.04 15.51
N SER A 162 17.63 -19.84 15.91
CA SER A 162 16.37 -19.26 15.44
C SER A 162 16.36 -19.09 13.92
N HIS A 163 17.49 -18.70 13.33
CA HIS A 163 17.62 -18.60 11.89
C HIS A 163 17.56 -19.96 11.18
N ILE A 164 18.34 -20.92 11.68
CA ILE A 164 18.40 -22.27 11.12
C ILE A 164 17.00 -22.90 11.12
N ASP A 165 16.30 -22.80 12.24
CA ASP A 165 14.96 -23.38 12.38
C ASP A 165 13.94 -22.69 11.46
N ALA A 166 13.97 -21.35 11.38
CA ALA A 166 13.09 -20.62 10.47
C ALA A 166 13.35 -20.99 9.01
N MET A 167 14.61 -21.14 8.60
CA MET A 167 14.97 -21.59 7.25
C MET A 167 14.55 -23.03 6.98
N LYS A 168 14.73 -23.95 7.94
CA LYS A 168 14.26 -25.34 7.81
C LYS A 168 12.76 -25.40 7.54
N GLU A 169 11.96 -24.67 8.32
CA GLU A 169 10.51 -24.64 8.09
C GLU A 169 10.15 -23.99 6.75
N TYR A 170 10.84 -22.89 6.40
CA TYR A 170 10.65 -22.24 5.10
C TYR A 170 10.94 -23.19 3.92
N ASP A 171 12.01 -23.98 4.00
CA ASP A 171 12.37 -24.95 2.98
C ASP A 171 11.32 -26.05 2.82
N VAL A 172 10.64 -26.45 3.90
CA VAL A 172 9.51 -27.38 3.83
C VAL A 172 8.38 -26.78 2.99
N PHE A 173 8.05 -25.50 3.17
CA PHE A 173 7.05 -24.83 2.32
C PHE A 173 7.45 -24.80 0.85
N THR A 174 8.72 -24.61 0.52
CA THR A 174 9.16 -24.60 -0.90
C THR A 174 8.88 -25.92 -1.63
N LYS A 175 8.82 -27.04 -0.89
CA LYS A 175 8.65 -28.39 -1.44
C LYS A 175 7.22 -28.90 -1.40
N GLN A 176 6.39 -28.35 -0.52
CA GLN A 176 4.97 -28.73 -0.43
C GLN A 176 4.18 -28.22 -1.65
N PRO A 177 3.05 -28.86 -2.03
CA PRO A 177 2.14 -28.33 -3.03
C PRO A 177 1.27 -27.20 -2.47
N ASN A 178 0.63 -26.44 -3.35
CA ASN A 178 -0.40 -25.50 -2.93
C ASN A 178 -1.64 -26.25 -2.42
N ILE A 179 -2.37 -25.61 -1.51
CA ILE A 179 -3.60 -26.15 -0.93
C ILE A 179 -4.75 -25.25 -1.38
N PRO A 180 -5.85 -25.83 -1.91
CA PRO A 180 -7.01 -25.05 -2.31
C PRO A 180 -7.58 -24.20 -1.17
N LEU A 181 -7.96 -22.97 -1.49
CA LEU A 181 -8.69 -22.09 -0.58
C LEU A 181 -10.19 -22.42 -0.60
N GLU A 182 -10.89 -22.06 0.47
CA GLU A 182 -12.35 -22.12 0.51
C GLU A 182 -12.98 -21.34 -0.67
N LYS A 183 -14.10 -21.82 -1.19
CA LYS A 183 -14.82 -21.19 -2.32
C LYS A 183 -15.12 -19.72 -2.01
N ILE A 184 -14.89 -18.84 -2.97
CA ILE A 184 -15.18 -17.41 -2.89
C ILE A 184 -16.62 -17.16 -3.38
N THR A 185 -17.42 -16.49 -2.56
CA THR A 185 -18.81 -16.17 -2.88
C THR A 185 -18.92 -14.85 -3.66
N LEU A 186 -19.99 -14.70 -4.45
CA LEU A 186 -20.30 -13.43 -5.12
C LEU A 186 -20.43 -12.27 -4.12
N ILE A 187 -21.00 -12.54 -2.94
CA ILE A 187 -21.16 -11.55 -1.87
C ILE A 187 -19.79 -11.05 -1.36
N GLU A 188 -18.82 -11.94 -1.18
CA GLU A 188 -17.45 -11.56 -0.82
C GLU A 188 -16.82 -10.69 -1.91
N VAL A 189 -17.04 -11.03 -3.18
CA VAL A 189 -16.55 -10.23 -4.33
C VAL A 189 -17.19 -8.85 -4.32
N GLU A 190 -18.51 -8.76 -4.34
CA GLU A 190 -19.25 -7.48 -4.35
C GLU A 190 -18.84 -6.56 -3.21
N LYS A 191 -18.76 -7.11 -1.99
CA LYS A 191 -18.37 -6.35 -0.80
C LYS A 191 -16.97 -5.78 -0.93
N ASN A 192 -16.00 -6.56 -1.41
CA ASN A 192 -14.61 -6.13 -1.52
C ASN A 192 -14.34 -5.30 -2.78
N TRP A 193 -15.16 -5.47 -3.82
CA TRP A 193 -15.14 -4.66 -5.04
C TRP A 193 -15.52 -3.21 -4.73
N LYS A 194 -16.67 -3.01 -4.06
CA LYS A 194 -17.19 -1.68 -3.69
C LYS A 194 -16.30 -0.94 -2.67
N ARG A 195 -15.46 -1.66 -1.91
CA ARG A 195 -14.51 -1.09 -0.94
C ARG A 195 -13.27 -0.47 -1.58
N ALA A 196 -12.99 -0.74 -2.85
CA ALA A 196 -11.83 -0.16 -3.50
C ALA A 196 -11.98 1.37 -3.59
N GLN A 197 -10.95 2.12 -3.20
CA GLN A 197 -10.97 3.57 -3.38
C GLN A 197 -10.94 3.89 -4.89
N LYS A 198 -11.81 4.80 -5.35
CA LYS A 198 -11.96 5.21 -6.76
C LYS A 198 -10.79 6.08 -7.25
N LYS A 199 -9.56 5.58 -7.14
CA LYS A 199 -8.34 6.27 -7.57
C LYS A 199 -8.21 6.18 -9.09
N LYS A 200 -7.79 7.29 -9.71
CA LYS A 200 -7.48 7.38 -11.15
C LYS A 200 -6.12 6.79 -11.50
N SER A 201 -5.21 6.66 -10.52
CA SER A 201 -3.91 6.01 -10.71
C SER A 201 -4.07 4.59 -11.23
N THR A 202 -3.28 4.23 -12.24
CA THR A 202 -3.30 2.90 -12.84
C THR A 202 -2.35 1.94 -12.11
N ASP A 203 -2.67 0.65 -12.14
CA ASP A 203 -1.78 -0.43 -11.73
C ASP A 203 -0.78 -0.81 -12.85
N THR A 204 -0.11 -1.96 -12.70
CA THR A 204 0.84 -2.53 -13.66
C THR A 204 0.22 -2.81 -15.03
N GLU A 205 -1.08 -3.05 -15.09
CA GLU A 205 -1.82 -3.40 -16.30
C GLU A 205 -2.49 -2.16 -16.95
N GLY A 206 -2.25 -0.97 -16.40
CA GLY A 206 -2.89 0.26 -16.90
C GLY A 206 -4.34 0.41 -16.45
N LEU A 207 -4.85 -0.47 -15.57
CA LEU A 207 -6.21 -0.40 -15.07
C LEU A 207 -6.28 0.48 -13.83
N SER A 208 -7.28 1.35 -13.74
CA SER A 208 -7.51 2.16 -12.53
C SER A 208 -8.67 1.61 -11.72
N ALA A 209 -8.62 1.80 -10.41
CA ALA A 209 -9.74 1.44 -9.54
C ALA A 209 -10.99 2.27 -9.90
N PHE A 210 -10.83 3.49 -10.41
CA PHE A 210 -11.96 4.27 -10.95
C PHE A 210 -12.69 3.54 -12.09
N LEU A 211 -11.95 2.99 -13.07
CA LEU A 211 -12.54 2.23 -14.18
C LEU A 211 -13.19 0.93 -13.70
N LEU A 212 -12.60 0.25 -12.72
CA LEU A 212 -13.21 -0.96 -12.13
C LEU A 212 -14.60 -0.72 -11.53
N HIS A 213 -14.88 0.49 -11.03
CA HIS A 213 -16.20 0.83 -10.51
C HIS A 213 -17.25 1.10 -11.59
N GLN A 214 -16.82 1.27 -12.84
CA GLN A 214 -17.73 1.43 -13.97
C GLN A 214 -18.18 0.08 -14.55
N ILE A 215 -17.55 -1.03 -14.10
CA ILE A 215 -17.93 -2.37 -14.52
C ILE A 215 -19.32 -2.70 -13.93
N PRO A 216 -20.30 -3.12 -14.76
CA PRO A 216 -21.63 -3.51 -14.27
C PRO A 216 -21.55 -4.67 -13.29
N LEU A 217 -22.44 -4.69 -12.29
CA LEU A 217 -22.38 -5.66 -11.19
C LEU A 217 -22.56 -7.11 -11.67
N GLU A 218 -23.24 -7.31 -12.79
CA GLU A 218 -23.46 -8.60 -13.45
C GLU A 218 -22.13 -9.28 -13.82
N TYR A 219 -21.11 -8.49 -14.19
CA TYR A 219 -19.78 -9.01 -14.52
C TYR A 219 -19.02 -9.53 -13.29
N LEU A 220 -19.45 -9.18 -12.07
CA LEU A 220 -18.84 -9.70 -10.85
C LEU A 220 -19.03 -11.22 -10.70
N GLN A 221 -20.03 -11.80 -11.37
CA GLN A 221 -20.20 -13.25 -11.44
C GLN A 221 -19.03 -13.91 -12.19
N ILE A 222 -18.60 -13.33 -13.31
CA ILE A 222 -17.44 -13.81 -14.09
C ILE A 222 -16.17 -13.68 -13.25
N ILE A 223 -16.01 -12.55 -12.55
CA ILE A 223 -14.90 -12.32 -11.63
C ILE A 223 -14.88 -13.36 -10.51
N THR A 224 -16.05 -13.69 -9.97
CA THR A 224 -16.21 -14.72 -8.94
C THR A 224 -15.78 -16.10 -9.46
N VAL A 225 -16.14 -16.47 -10.69
CA VAL A 225 -15.67 -17.71 -11.31
C VAL A 225 -14.15 -17.71 -11.47
N ALA A 226 -13.57 -16.60 -11.95
CA ALA A 226 -12.13 -16.47 -12.10
C ALA A 226 -11.39 -16.56 -10.75
N PHE A 227 -11.91 -15.91 -9.72
CA PHE A 227 -11.37 -16.00 -8.36
C PHE A 227 -11.47 -17.41 -7.79
N ASN A 228 -12.54 -18.14 -8.05
CA ASN A 228 -12.67 -19.53 -7.62
C ASN A 228 -11.65 -20.45 -8.32
N LYS A 229 -11.40 -20.27 -9.61
CA LYS A 229 -10.33 -21.00 -10.32
C LYS A 229 -8.94 -20.75 -9.70
N ILE A 230 -8.68 -19.52 -9.23
CA ILE A 230 -7.43 -19.18 -8.53
C ILE A 230 -7.42 -19.80 -7.12
N ALA A 231 -8.56 -19.79 -6.42
CA ALA A 231 -8.70 -20.38 -5.09
C ALA A 231 -8.49 -21.90 -5.12
N GLU A 232 -9.01 -22.59 -6.14
CA GLU A 232 -8.85 -24.03 -6.36
C GLU A 232 -7.38 -24.45 -6.52
N THR A 233 -6.54 -23.61 -7.12
CA THR A 233 -5.10 -23.90 -7.24
C THR A 233 -4.28 -23.44 -6.04
N GLY A 234 -4.88 -22.69 -5.11
CA GLY A 234 -4.17 -22.05 -4.00
C GLY A 234 -3.11 -21.04 -4.46
N GLU A 235 -3.19 -20.57 -5.71
CA GLU A 235 -2.22 -19.64 -6.27
C GLU A 235 -2.55 -18.18 -5.98
N VAL A 236 -1.57 -17.32 -6.23
CA VAL A 236 -1.75 -15.87 -6.25
C VAL A 236 -1.73 -15.42 -7.70
N LEU A 237 -2.63 -14.50 -8.04
CA LEU A 237 -2.66 -13.89 -9.37
C LEU A 237 -1.28 -13.34 -9.75
N ARG A 238 -0.76 -13.76 -10.91
CA ARG A 238 0.59 -13.40 -11.37
C ARG A 238 0.80 -11.88 -11.48
N SER A 239 -0.20 -11.12 -11.93
CA SER A 239 -0.10 -9.65 -11.97
C SER A 239 -0.05 -8.99 -10.59
N SER A 240 -0.38 -9.69 -9.51
CA SER A 240 -0.19 -9.22 -8.12
C SER A 240 1.24 -9.43 -7.60
N LYS A 241 2.06 -10.21 -8.33
CA LYS A 241 3.46 -10.51 -8.00
C LYS A 241 4.43 -9.44 -8.46
N HIS A 242 4.07 -8.72 -9.50
CA HIS A 242 4.82 -7.57 -9.96
C HIS A 242 4.23 -6.28 -9.35
N ALA A 243 5.08 -5.39 -8.86
CA ALA A 243 4.70 -4.06 -8.42
C ALA A 243 5.26 -3.00 -9.38
N LYS A 244 4.39 -2.13 -9.87
CA LYS A 244 4.81 -0.83 -10.41
C LYS A 244 5.09 0.08 -9.21
N THR A 245 6.34 0.42 -8.96
CA THR A 245 6.73 1.19 -7.77
C THR A 245 7.03 2.63 -8.14
N ILE A 246 6.37 3.55 -7.45
CA ILE A 246 6.68 4.99 -7.49
C ILE A 246 7.31 5.39 -6.16
N CYS A 247 8.24 6.33 -6.16
CA CYS A 247 8.87 6.80 -4.92
C CYS A 247 8.26 8.12 -4.45
N LEU A 248 7.92 8.22 -3.16
CA LEU A 248 7.48 9.46 -2.52
C LEU A 248 8.57 10.06 -1.63
N SER A 249 8.77 11.37 -1.71
CA SER A 249 9.77 12.09 -0.91
C SER A 249 9.34 12.26 0.55
N LYS A 250 10.26 12.04 1.49
CA LYS A 250 10.08 12.37 2.92
C LYS A 250 10.47 13.82 3.23
N ASP A 251 11.40 14.41 2.49
CA ASP A 251 12.10 15.64 2.89
C ASP A 251 12.37 16.61 1.72
N GLY A 252 11.36 16.82 0.87
CA GLY A 252 11.33 17.94 -0.06
C GLY A 252 11.60 17.55 -1.52
N MET A 253 12.06 18.52 -2.32
CA MET A 253 12.10 18.40 -3.79
C MET A 253 13.33 17.67 -4.33
N TYR A 254 14.41 17.56 -3.54
CA TYR A 254 15.67 16.92 -3.94
C TYR A 254 16.14 15.93 -2.87
N PRO A 255 15.37 14.87 -2.59
CA PRO A 255 15.70 13.92 -1.53
C PRO A 255 16.95 13.11 -1.86
N GLU A 256 17.61 12.60 -0.83
CA GLU A 256 18.54 11.47 -0.97
C GLU A 256 17.76 10.16 -1.18
N VAL A 257 18.45 9.15 -1.71
CA VAL A 257 17.88 7.84 -2.02
C VAL A 257 17.18 7.18 -0.81
N ASN A 258 17.82 7.25 0.36
CA ASN A 258 17.31 6.68 1.62
C ASN A 258 16.14 7.48 2.24
N LYS A 259 15.81 8.65 1.68
CA LYS A 259 14.70 9.52 2.11
C LYS A 259 13.46 9.35 1.24
N LEU A 260 13.47 8.40 0.31
CA LEU A 260 12.30 8.03 -0.48
C LEU A 260 11.50 6.89 0.18
N ARG A 261 10.20 6.83 -0.08
CA ARG A 261 9.31 5.69 0.26
C ARG A 261 8.85 5.01 -1.03
N PRO A 262 9.10 3.70 -1.22
CA PRO A 262 8.66 2.99 -2.41
C PRO A 262 7.19 2.58 -2.29
N ILE A 263 6.28 3.20 -3.04
CA ILE A 263 4.86 2.85 -3.07
C ILE A 263 4.57 1.87 -4.20
N SER A 264 4.12 0.67 -3.83
CA SER A 264 3.73 -0.41 -4.74
C SER A 264 2.30 -0.21 -5.29
N LEU A 265 2.20 0.09 -6.58
CA LEU A 265 0.95 0.09 -7.34
C LEU A 265 0.67 -1.33 -7.86
N LEU A 266 0.12 -2.20 -7.00
CA LEU A 266 -0.28 -3.57 -7.38
C LEU A 266 -1.57 -3.60 -8.22
N SER A 267 -1.75 -4.68 -8.98
CA SER A 267 -2.98 -5.03 -9.71
C SER A 267 -4.25 -4.76 -8.89
N ASN A 268 -5.18 -3.97 -9.42
CA ASN A 268 -6.43 -3.64 -8.74
C ASN A 268 -7.35 -4.87 -8.62
N PHE A 269 -7.34 -5.75 -9.63
CA PHE A 269 -8.02 -7.04 -9.60
C PHE A 269 -7.42 -7.93 -8.50
N GLY A 270 -6.09 -7.99 -8.47
CA GLY A 270 -5.31 -8.66 -7.44
C GLY A 270 -5.61 -8.17 -6.02
N LYS A 271 -5.70 -6.85 -5.83
CA LYS A 271 -6.07 -6.24 -4.54
C LYS A 271 -7.48 -6.62 -4.11
N CYS A 272 -8.42 -6.83 -5.04
CA CYS A 272 -9.75 -7.29 -4.67
C CYS A 272 -9.72 -8.72 -4.10
N PHE A 273 -9.00 -9.63 -4.77
CA PHE A 273 -8.77 -10.98 -4.26
C PHE A 273 -8.05 -10.96 -2.90
N GLU A 274 -6.98 -10.17 -2.79
CA GLU A 274 -6.21 -10.00 -1.56
C GLU A 274 -7.10 -9.52 -0.39
N ARG A 275 -8.04 -8.59 -0.61
CA ARG A 275 -8.99 -8.15 0.43
C ARG A 275 -9.91 -9.26 0.91
N ILE A 276 -10.33 -10.16 0.02
CA ILE A 276 -11.17 -11.32 0.38
C ILE A 276 -10.39 -12.23 1.32
N ILE A 277 -9.17 -12.63 0.93
CA ILE A 277 -8.32 -13.50 1.75
C ILE A 277 -7.92 -12.82 3.06
N HIS A 278 -7.61 -11.52 3.02
CA HIS A 278 -7.35 -10.72 4.20
C HIS A 278 -8.54 -10.71 5.16
N GLY A 279 -9.77 -10.59 4.65
CA GLY A 279 -10.99 -10.70 5.45
C GLY A 279 -11.12 -12.06 6.16
N ARG A 280 -10.72 -13.15 5.50
CA ARG A 280 -10.71 -14.50 6.08
C ARG A 280 -9.63 -14.67 7.14
N ILE A 281 -8.43 -14.16 6.90
CA ILE A 281 -7.35 -14.10 7.90
C ILE A 281 -7.81 -13.34 9.14
N LEU A 282 -8.39 -12.15 8.97
CA LEU A 282 -8.90 -11.35 10.08
C LEU A 282 -10.09 -12.00 10.80
N LYS A 283 -10.91 -12.79 10.11
CA LYS A 283 -11.97 -13.59 10.74
C LYS A 283 -11.35 -14.67 11.62
N TRP A 284 -10.45 -15.48 11.07
CA TRP A 284 -9.79 -16.54 11.82
C TRP A 284 -9.01 -16.00 13.04
N CYS A 285 -8.27 -14.89 12.89
CA CYS A 285 -7.55 -14.28 14.01
C CYS A 285 -8.49 -13.81 15.14
N ARG A 286 -9.71 -13.37 14.84
CA ARG A 286 -10.69 -12.97 15.86
C ARG A 286 -11.34 -14.17 16.54
N GLU A 287 -11.59 -15.24 15.80
CA GLU A 287 -12.19 -16.47 16.32
C GLU A 287 -11.23 -17.27 17.22
N ASN A 288 -9.93 -16.98 17.15
CA ASN A 288 -8.87 -17.65 17.92
C ASN A 288 -8.09 -16.67 18.82
N ASP A 289 -8.66 -15.49 19.12
CA ASP A 289 -8.10 -14.50 20.06
C ASP A 289 -6.61 -14.13 19.83
N ILE A 290 -6.21 -14.01 18.55
CA ILE A 290 -4.82 -13.75 18.14
C ILE A 290 -4.41 -12.28 18.36
N PHE A 291 -5.35 -11.36 18.56
CA PHE A 291 -5.03 -9.95 18.73
C PHE A 291 -4.76 -9.59 20.18
N ILE A 292 -3.50 -9.26 20.46
CA ILE A 292 -3.01 -8.88 21.79
C ILE A 292 -3.31 -7.42 22.14
N ASP A 293 -3.44 -7.11 23.43
CA ASP A 293 -3.78 -5.80 23.95
C ASP A 293 -2.69 -4.74 23.76
N GLU A 294 -1.43 -5.16 23.68
CA GLU A 294 -0.26 -4.29 23.55
C GLU A 294 -0.13 -3.68 22.15
N GLN A 295 -0.81 -4.23 21.14
CA GLN A 295 -0.70 -3.80 19.73
C GLN A 295 -1.99 -3.12 19.23
N SER A 296 -1.91 -1.80 19.02
CA SER A 296 -3.03 -1.01 18.48
C SER A 296 -2.93 -0.71 16.99
N GLY A 297 -1.75 -0.85 16.38
CA GLY A 297 -1.55 -0.55 14.96
C GLY A 297 -2.34 -1.52 14.07
N PHE A 298 -3.11 -0.98 13.13
CA PHE A 298 -3.89 -1.76 12.16
C PHE A 298 -4.89 -2.76 12.78
N THR A 299 -5.31 -2.53 14.02
CA THR A 299 -6.36 -3.30 14.69
C THR A 299 -7.70 -2.57 14.53
N ALA A 300 -8.74 -3.28 14.10
CA ALA A 300 -10.08 -2.70 14.05
C ALA A 300 -10.48 -2.18 15.44
N GLU A 301 -11.14 -1.03 15.50
CA GLU A 301 -11.62 -0.38 16.74
C GLU A 301 -10.55 0.16 17.70
N ARG A 302 -9.26 -0.12 17.46
CA ARG A 302 -8.15 0.52 18.19
C ARG A 302 -7.57 1.65 17.37
N ARG A 303 -7.53 2.84 17.96
CA ARG A 303 -7.06 4.07 17.30
C ARG A 303 -5.72 4.51 17.86
N LEU A 304 -5.02 5.34 17.10
CA LEU A 304 -3.80 6.02 17.54
C LEU A 304 -4.02 6.76 18.88
N GLN A 305 -5.18 7.42 19.02
CA GLN A 305 -5.57 8.16 20.23
C GLN A 305 -5.62 7.26 21.47
N THR A 306 -6.21 6.07 21.38
CA THR A 306 -6.31 5.17 22.53
C THR A 306 -4.94 4.65 22.95
N ARG A 307 -4.03 4.37 22.00
CA ARG A 307 -2.67 3.94 22.31
C ARG A 307 -1.84 5.03 23.02
N ILE A 308 -1.95 6.27 22.56
CA ILE A 308 -1.29 7.41 23.20
C ILE A 308 -1.87 7.64 24.59
N LEU A 309 -3.20 7.61 24.73
CA LEU A 309 -3.86 7.79 26.02
C LEU A 309 -3.43 6.70 27.02
N SER A 310 -3.43 5.43 26.64
CA SER A 310 -2.96 4.34 27.50
C SER A 310 -1.51 4.56 27.92
N LEU A 311 -0.60 4.90 27.00
CA LEU A 311 0.81 5.15 27.33
C LEU A 311 0.95 6.31 28.32
N VAL A 312 0.24 7.42 28.11
CA VAL A 312 0.30 8.58 29.01
C VAL A 312 -0.28 8.24 30.38
N GLU A 313 -1.37 7.47 30.42
CA GLU A 313 -2.01 7.07 31.66
C GLU A 313 -1.12 6.11 32.46
N ASP A 314 -0.50 5.11 31.82
CA ASP A 314 0.45 4.21 32.46
C ASP A 314 1.64 4.97 33.06
N LEU A 315 2.14 6.00 32.36
CA LEU A 315 3.20 6.86 32.90
C LEU A 315 2.71 7.72 34.07
N ARG A 316 1.52 8.30 33.98
CA ARG A 316 0.95 9.12 35.06
C ARG A 316 0.72 8.31 36.31
N LEU A 317 0.08 7.15 36.19
CA LEU A 317 -0.17 6.23 37.30
C LEU A 317 1.15 5.77 37.92
N ALA A 318 2.18 5.55 37.11
CA ALA A 318 3.50 5.18 37.60
C ALA A 318 4.20 6.32 38.36
N THR A 319 4.05 7.59 37.95
CA THR A 319 4.80 8.71 38.55
C THR A 319 4.05 9.51 39.61
N ALA A 320 2.71 9.42 39.67
CA ALA A 320 1.88 10.21 40.58
C ALA A 320 2.15 9.94 42.08
N ALA A 321 2.67 8.76 42.44
CA ALA A 321 2.95 8.39 43.82
C ALA A 321 4.44 8.52 44.16
N ASN A 322 4.73 9.17 45.30
CA ASN A 322 6.06 9.21 45.94
C ASN A 322 7.23 9.66 45.05
N ASN A 323 6.98 10.53 44.06
CA ASN A 323 7.99 10.98 43.08
C ASN A 323 8.69 9.81 42.36
N ARG A 324 7.99 8.68 42.17
CA ARG A 324 8.52 7.49 41.50
C ARG A 324 8.88 7.82 40.05
N PRO A 325 10.14 7.60 39.61
CA PRO A 325 10.49 7.81 38.21
C PRO A 325 9.97 6.67 37.32
N SER A 326 9.65 7.01 36.08
CA SER A 326 9.33 6.05 35.03
C SER A 326 10.15 6.36 33.78
N LEU A 327 10.78 5.34 33.21
CA LEU A 327 11.60 5.40 32.02
C LEU A 327 10.80 4.85 30.83
N VAL A 328 10.79 5.59 29.73
CA VAL A 328 10.24 5.14 28.45
C VAL A 328 11.33 5.06 27.41
N ILE A 329 11.43 3.92 26.74
CA ILE A 329 12.33 3.72 25.61
C ILE A 329 11.48 3.58 24.35
N PHE A 330 11.56 4.57 23.46
CA PHE A 330 10.93 4.55 22.14
C PHE A 330 11.91 3.93 21.15
N VAL A 331 11.55 2.76 20.61
CA VAL A 331 12.36 1.95 19.70
C VAL A 331 11.87 2.15 18.27
N ASP A 332 12.78 2.50 17.36
CA ASP A 332 12.52 2.58 15.91
C ASP A 332 13.23 1.40 15.23
N PHE A 333 12.50 0.59 14.46
CA PHE A 333 13.12 -0.45 13.63
C PHE A 333 13.49 0.11 12.24
N MET A 334 14.62 -0.35 11.68
CA MET A 334 15.07 0.14 10.38
C MET A 334 14.20 -0.42 9.25
N SER A 335 13.36 0.41 8.63
CA SER A 335 12.53 0.03 7.47
C SER A 335 11.75 -1.28 7.70
N ALA A 336 11.05 -1.39 8.84
CA ALA A 336 10.51 -2.64 9.35
C ALA A 336 9.68 -3.45 8.32
N PHE A 337 8.78 -2.78 7.60
CA PHE A 337 7.96 -3.40 6.55
C PHE A 337 8.76 -3.94 5.36
N ASP A 338 9.84 -3.25 5.00
CA ASP A 338 10.69 -3.61 3.86
C ASP A 338 11.68 -4.72 4.23
N ARG A 339 11.98 -4.88 5.52
CA ARG A 339 12.91 -5.91 6.05
C ARG A 339 12.24 -7.15 6.62
N MET A 340 10.91 -7.22 6.65
CA MET A 340 10.21 -8.37 7.22
C MET A 340 10.69 -9.68 6.60
N TRP A 341 11.36 -10.50 7.40
CA TRP A 341 11.98 -11.73 6.95
C TRP A 341 10.95 -12.84 6.84
N HIS A 342 10.71 -13.34 5.62
CA HIS A 342 9.61 -14.28 5.34
C HIS A 342 9.69 -15.58 6.14
N PRO A 343 10.86 -16.24 6.32
CA PRO A 343 11.02 -17.40 7.18
C PRO A 343 10.56 -17.16 8.63
N ALA A 344 10.97 -16.05 9.25
CA ALA A 344 10.54 -15.73 10.61
C ALA A 344 9.02 -15.50 10.68
N LEU A 345 8.44 -14.76 9.72
CA LEU A 345 6.98 -14.60 9.65
C LEU A 345 6.27 -15.96 9.55
N LEU A 346 6.69 -16.87 8.67
CA LEU A 346 6.02 -18.18 8.53
C LEU A 346 6.15 -19.02 9.79
N LYS A 347 7.32 -19.03 10.44
CA LYS A 347 7.52 -19.68 11.74
C LYS A 347 6.56 -19.14 12.79
N THR A 348 6.36 -17.81 12.83
CA THR A 348 5.37 -17.19 13.71
C THR A 348 3.95 -17.64 13.39
N LEU A 349 3.56 -17.69 12.10
CA LEU A 349 2.23 -18.13 11.70
C LEU A 349 1.98 -19.62 11.98
N LEU A 350 3.01 -20.46 11.87
CA LEU A 350 2.96 -21.87 12.26
C LEU A 350 2.75 -22.02 13.77
N LYS A 351 3.50 -21.26 14.57
CA LYS A 351 3.34 -21.24 16.03
C LYS A 351 1.96 -20.72 16.47
N LEU A 352 1.34 -19.87 15.67
CA LEU A 352 -0.04 -19.41 15.88
C LEU A 352 -1.08 -20.42 15.37
N GLU A 353 -0.69 -21.53 14.74
CA GLU A 353 -1.58 -22.57 14.22
C GLU A 353 -2.51 -22.08 13.10
N PHE A 354 -2.00 -21.23 12.21
CA PHE A 354 -2.76 -20.76 11.05
C PHE A 354 -3.27 -21.91 10.17
N PRO A 355 -4.49 -21.81 9.60
CA PRO A 355 -5.03 -22.85 8.73
C PRO A 355 -4.10 -23.12 7.54
N PRO A 356 -3.77 -24.39 7.24
CA PRO A 356 -2.82 -24.72 6.17
C PRO A 356 -3.11 -24.06 4.81
N PRO A 357 -4.37 -23.95 4.32
CA PRO A 357 -4.66 -23.25 3.07
C PRO A 357 -4.27 -21.77 3.08
N LEU A 358 -4.58 -21.06 4.17
CA LEU A 358 -4.25 -19.63 4.31
C LEU A 358 -2.74 -19.43 4.43
N LEU A 359 -2.09 -20.26 5.26
CA LEU A 359 -0.66 -20.22 5.44
C LEU A 359 0.09 -20.47 4.13
N ARG A 360 -0.36 -21.47 3.37
CA ARG A 360 0.19 -21.79 2.06
C ARG A 360 -0.01 -20.66 1.06
N TRP A 361 -1.18 -20.04 1.06
CA TRP A 361 -1.45 -18.89 0.22
C TRP A 361 -0.60 -17.67 0.59
N ILE A 362 -0.37 -17.41 1.89
CA ILE A 362 0.53 -16.35 2.37
C ILE A 362 1.97 -16.63 1.91
N PHE A 363 2.46 -17.86 2.07
CA PHE A 363 3.78 -18.28 1.55
C PHE A 363 3.88 -18.01 0.05
N SER A 364 2.86 -18.45 -0.72
CA SER A 364 2.77 -18.16 -2.13
C SER A 364 2.86 -16.65 -2.32
N TRP A 365 1.98 -15.83 -1.71
CA TRP A 365 1.88 -14.37 -1.83
C TRP A 365 3.18 -13.59 -1.57
N LEU A 366 3.98 -14.02 -0.60
CA LEU A 366 5.30 -13.44 -0.28
C LEU A 366 6.38 -13.78 -1.33
N ASN A 367 6.30 -14.97 -1.94
CA ASN A 367 7.32 -15.49 -2.84
C ASN A 367 7.21 -15.00 -4.28
N GLY A 368 8.35 -15.03 -5.00
CA GLY A 368 8.41 -14.71 -6.43
C GLY A 368 7.98 -13.29 -6.77
N ARG A 369 8.14 -12.36 -5.83
CA ARG A 369 7.74 -10.96 -6.02
C ARG A 369 8.82 -10.19 -6.76
N THR A 370 8.36 -9.27 -7.58
CA THR A 370 9.23 -8.37 -8.35
C THR A 370 8.68 -6.95 -8.31
N MET A 371 9.53 -5.97 -8.58
CA MET A 371 9.06 -4.60 -8.86
C MET A 371 9.86 -3.95 -9.98
N SER A 372 9.30 -2.87 -10.53
CA SER A 372 10.01 -1.91 -11.39
C SER A 372 9.81 -0.51 -10.83
N ILE A 373 10.84 0.33 -10.86
CA ILE A 373 10.77 1.72 -10.41
C ILE A 373 10.35 2.61 -11.57
N HIS A 374 9.34 3.46 -11.34
CA HIS A 374 8.78 4.38 -12.34
C HIS A 374 9.01 5.83 -11.91
N VAL A 375 9.69 6.60 -12.76
CA VAL A 375 9.97 8.03 -12.56
C VAL A 375 9.52 8.78 -13.82
N GLY A 376 8.38 9.46 -13.75
CA GLY A 376 7.75 10.01 -14.96
C GLY A 376 7.41 8.88 -15.94
N ASN A 377 7.99 8.93 -17.13
CA ASN A 377 7.85 7.89 -18.17
C ASN A 377 9.01 6.88 -18.16
N ALA A 378 10.05 7.09 -17.35
CA ALA A 378 11.18 6.18 -17.25
C ALA A 378 10.82 4.97 -16.38
N VAL A 379 11.31 3.81 -16.77
CA VAL A 379 11.09 2.54 -16.08
C VAL A 379 12.44 1.86 -15.90
N SER A 380 12.75 1.46 -14.68
CA SER A 380 13.97 0.70 -14.40
C SER A 380 13.86 -0.74 -14.90
N ARG A 381 14.98 -1.47 -14.84
CA ARG A 381 14.94 -2.95 -14.86
C ARG A 381 14.02 -3.50 -13.76
N VAL A 382 13.57 -4.74 -13.97
CA VAL A 382 12.83 -5.49 -12.96
C VAL A 382 13.78 -6.00 -11.88
N ILE A 383 13.44 -5.76 -10.62
CA ILE A 383 14.18 -6.24 -9.44
C ILE A 383 13.36 -7.29 -8.69
N LYS A 384 14.04 -8.29 -8.13
CA LYS A 384 13.43 -9.34 -7.31
C LYS A 384 13.41 -8.92 -5.84
N LEU A 385 12.38 -9.35 -5.12
CA LEU A 385 12.17 -9.00 -3.71
C LEU A 385 12.17 -10.27 -2.88
N PHE A 386 13.13 -10.40 -1.97
CA PHE A 386 13.31 -11.59 -1.12
C PHE A 386 12.86 -11.36 0.33
N VAL A 387 12.67 -10.10 0.73
CA VAL A 387 12.16 -9.71 2.04
C VAL A 387 11.09 -8.63 1.92
N GLY A 388 10.43 -8.38 3.05
CA GLY A 388 9.47 -7.31 3.19
C GLY A 388 8.14 -7.60 2.52
N THR A 389 7.31 -6.57 2.45
CA THR A 389 6.00 -6.61 1.80
C THR A 389 5.75 -5.39 0.94
N PRO A 390 4.94 -5.51 -0.12
CA PRO A 390 4.62 -4.39 -0.99
C PRO A 390 3.89 -3.27 -0.24
N GLN A 391 4.55 -2.13 -0.06
CA GLN A 391 3.96 -0.95 0.56
C GLN A 391 2.79 -0.41 -0.30
N GLY A 392 1.55 -0.65 0.15
CA GLY A 392 0.33 -0.39 -0.63
C GLY A 392 -0.58 -1.62 -0.82
N SER A 393 -0.13 -2.78 -0.35
CA SER A 393 -0.98 -3.95 -0.08
C SER A 393 -1.89 -3.71 1.12
N VAL A 394 -3.06 -4.34 1.11
CA VAL A 394 -4.00 -4.33 2.25
C VAL A 394 -3.58 -5.33 3.33
N LEU A 395 -2.88 -6.40 2.93
CA LEU A 395 -2.46 -7.49 3.79
C LEU A 395 -1.13 -7.21 4.53
N ALA A 396 -0.23 -6.45 3.92
CA ALA A 396 1.11 -6.14 4.45
C ALA A 396 1.11 -5.71 5.93
N ALA A 397 0.23 -4.79 6.29
CA ALA A 397 0.07 -4.29 7.66
C ALA A 397 -0.29 -5.40 8.67
N THR A 398 -1.22 -6.27 8.30
CA THR A 398 -1.65 -7.39 9.16
C THR A 398 -0.56 -8.45 9.28
N LEU A 399 0.18 -8.74 8.21
CA LEU A 399 1.30 -9.69 8.28
C LEU A 399 2.44 -9.16 9.14
N PHE A 400 2.78 -7.87 9.05
CA PHE A 400 3.77 -7.28 9.95
C PHE A 400 3.33 -7.38 11.41
N ARG A 401 2.06 -7.08 11.69
CA ARG A 401 1.49 -7.25 13.03
C ARG A 401 1.62 -8.68 13.55
N LEU A 402 1.36 -9.66 12.69
CA LEU A 402 1.50 -11.08 13.03
C LEU A 402 2.96 -11.48 13.22
N HIS A 403 3.88 -10.94 12.41
CA HIS A 403 5.31 -11.18 12.52
C HIS A 403 5.85 -10.76 13.90
N VAL A 404 5.43 -9.60 14.39
CA VAL A 404 5.84 -9.08 15.71
C VAL A 404 4.90 -9.51 16.85
N HIS A 405 3.97 -10.44 16.61
CA HIS A 405 2.94 -10.81 17.60
C HIS A 405 3.54 -11.23 18.95
N PHE A 406 4.59 -12.04 18.95
CA PHE A 406 5.21 -12.50 20.20
C PHE A 406 6.16 -11.49 20.84
N LEU A 407 6.49 -10.35 20.20
CA LEU A 407 7.48 -9.41 20.72
C LEU A 407 7.16 -8.91 22.15
N PRO A 408 5.93 -8.49 22.49
CA PRO A 408 5.62 -8.05 23.85
C PRO A 408 5.82 -9.13 24.91
N SER A 409 5.60 -10.40 24.59
CA SER A 409 5.76 -11.49 25.56
C SER A 409 7.21 -11.75 25.96
N TYR A 410 8.19 -11.17 25.27
CA TYR A 410 9.58 -11.21 25.72
C TYR A 410 9.85 -10.25 26.89
N PHE A 411 8.97 -9.27 27.12
CA PHE A 411 9.13 -8.25 28.16
C PHE A 411 8.15 -8.45 29.33
N MET A 412 7.78 -9.68 29.71
CA MET A 412 6.66 -10.03 30.61
C MET A 412 6.50 -9.20 31.90
N ASN A 413 7.56 -8.57 32.42
CA ASN A 413 7.53 -7.76 33.63
C ASN A 413 7.49 -6.24 33.37
N LEU A 414 7.38 -5.82 32.11
CA LEU A 414 7.42 -4.43 31.66
C LEU A 414 6.17 -4.13 30.84
N VAL A 415 5.76 -2.87 30.87
CA VAL A 415 4.61 -2.41 30.07
C VAL A 415 5.09 -2.06 28.67
N CYS A 416 4.46 -2.65 27.65
CA CYS A 416 4.82 -2.43 26.25
C CYS A 416 3.64 -1.87 25.45
N HIS A 417 3.93 -0.90 24.61
CA HIS A 417 3.00 -0.28 23.69
C HIS A 417 3.53 -0.43 22.28
N LEU A 418 2.81 -1.19 21.46
CA LEU A 418 3.09 -1.33 20.04
C LEU A 418 2.04 -0.58 19.22
N PHE A 419 2.52 0.11 18.19
CA PHE A 419 1.69 0.63 17.12
C PHE A 419 2.40 0.37 15.79
N ALA A 420 2.00 -0.72 15.11
CA ALA A 420 2.73 -1.24 13.96
C ALA A 420 4.19 -1.54 14.35
N ASP A 421 5.15 -0.84 13.76
CA ASP A 421 6.59 -0.93 14.03
C ASP A 421 7.06 -0.03 15.18
N ASP A 422 6.27 0.95 15.62
CA ASP A 422 6.62 1.79 16.77
C ASP A 422 6.46 1.00 18.07
N LEU A 423 7.55 0.81 18.82
CA LEU A 423 7.56 0.16 20.13
C LEU A 423 7.94 1.17 21.21
N ALA A 424 7.14 1.26 22.26
CA ALA A 424 7.46 1.93 23.51
C ALA A 424 7.51 0.92 24.65
N ILE A 425 8.63 0.87 25.37
CA ILE A 425 8.83 0.04 26.56
C ILE A 425 8.86 0.97 27.78
N ILE A 426 8.00 0.72 28.76
CA ILE A 426 7.92 1.47 30.00
C ILE A 426 8.49 0.63 31.13
N ILE A 427 9.39 1.24 31.89
CA ILE A 427 10.03 0.66 33.07
C ILE A 427 9.81 1.64 34.22
N SER A 428 9.16 1.20 35.28
CA SER A 428 8.82 2.07 36.41
C SER A 428 9.58 1.64 37.66
N GLY A 429 10.00 2.60 38.49
CA GLY A 429 10.69 2.32 39.77
C GLY A 429 9.83 1.51 40.73
N ALA A 430 10.26 1.25 41.96
CA ALA A 430 9.41 0.71 43.02
C ALA A 430 8.93 1.84 43.95
N LEU A 431 7.77 1.68 44.58
CA LEU A 431 7.15 2.72 45.43
C LEU A 431 7.91 2.92 46.75
N GLU A 432 8.48 1.84 47.26
CA GLU A 432 9.22 1.75 48.51
C GLU A 432 10.68 2.22 48.40
N ASN A 433 11.16 2.43 47.16
CA ASN A 433 12.53 2.84 46.90
C ASN A 433 12.70 4.35 46.87
N THR A 434 13.88 4.81 47.30
CA THR A 434 14.29 6.21 47.08
C THR A 434 14.49 6.48 45.60
N PHE A 435 14.40 7.74 45.18
CA PHE A 435 14.59 8.13 43.79
C PHE A 435 15.91 7.60 43.20
N SER A 436 17.03 7.78 43.92
CA SER A 436 18.35 7.32 43.46
C SER A 436 18.43 5.80 43.32
N LYS A 437 17.83 5.03 44.25
CA LYS A 437 17.74 3.56 44.14
C LYS A 437 16.91 3.15 42.92
N ASN A 438 15.82 3.87 42.65
CA ASN A 438 15.00 3.65 41.47
C ASN A 438 15.77 3.91 40.18
N ILE A 439 16.61 4.95 40.09
CA ILE A 439 17.42 5.18 38.89
C ILE A 439 18.36 4.00 38.61
N THR A 440 19.04 3.47 39.63
CA THR A 440 19.90 2.28 39.46
C THR A 440 19.11 1.05 39.01
N GLU A 441 17.91 0.84 39.56
CA GLU A 441 17.06 -0.29 39.17
C GLU A 441 16.49 -0.13 37.75
N LEU A 442 16.09 1.09 37.37
CA LEU A 442 15.68 1.42 36.01
C LEU A 442 16.80 1.15 35.00
N GLU A 443 18.05 1.49 35.34
CA GLU A 443 19.23 1.16 34.53
C GLU A 443 19.36 -0.35 34.32
N ARG A 444 19.32 -1.12 35.42
CA ARG A 444 19.43 -2.59 35.39
C ARG A 444 18.33 -3.24 34.56
N GLN A 445 17.08 -2.81 34.73
CA GLN A 445 15.94 -3.33 33.98
C GLN A 445 16.00 -2.92 32.50
N ALA A 446 16.45 -1.69 32.21
CA ALA A 446 16.66 -1.25 30.84
C ALA A 446 17.75 -2.06 30.14
N GLU A 447 18.85 -2.39 30.81
CA GLU A 447 19.87 -3.28 30.25
C GLU A 447 19.30 -4.65 29.90
N ILE A 448 18.50 -5.26 30.79
CA ILE A 448 17.86 -6.56 30.53
C ILE A 448 16.91 -6.44 29.33
N ALA A 449 16.06 -5.40 29.30
CA ALA A 449 15.16 -5.15 28.19
C ALA A 449 15.92 -4.96 26.86
N MET A 450 17.02 -4.21 26.85
CA MET A 450 17.81 -3.99 25.65
C MET A 450 18.54 -5.26 25.17
N ARG A 451 18.97 -6.15 26.07
CA ARG A 451 19.52 -7.47 25.70
C ARG A 451 18.45 -8.37 25.10
N ILE A 452 17.25 -8.38 25.68
CA ILE A 452 16.09 -9.13 25.15
C ILE A 452 15.71 -8.61 23.76
N LEU A 453 15.60 -7.28 23.60
CA LEU A 453 15.30 -6.64 22.33
C LEU A 453 16.38 -6.94 21.29
N ALA A 454 17.66 -6.89 21.66
CA ALA A 454 18.77 -7.23 20.77
C ALA A 454 18.67 -8.68 20.29
N LYS A 455 18.41 -9.62 21.21
CA LYS A 455 18.22 -11.03 20.84
C LYS A 455 17.02 -11.21 19.91
N TYR A 456 15.87 -10.61 20.21
CA TYR A 456 14.69 -10.71 19.35
C TYR A 456 14.95 -10.12 17.95
N ALA A 457 15.56 -8.94 17.90
CA ALA A 457 15.91 -8.24 16.66
C ALA A 457 16.88 -9.08 15.82
N ASP A 458 17.89 -9.70 16.45
CA ASP A 458 18.85 -10.55 15.76
C ASP A 458 18.17 -11.83 15.26
N ASP A 459 17.42 -12.55 16.10
CA ASP A 459 16.71 -13.80 15.74
C ASP A 459 15.67 -13.64 14.61
N ASN A 460 15.13 -12.43 14.42
CA ASN A 460 14.11 -12.13 13.40
C ASN A 460 14.63 -11.25 12.26
N LEU A 461 15.94 -10.91 12.24
CA LEU A 461 16.55 -10.02 11.26
C LEU A 461 15.85 -8.65 11.14
N LEU A 462 15.40 -8.11 12.28
CA LEU A 462 14.67 -6.85 12.40
C LEU A 462 15.52 -5.81 13.16
N PRO A 463 16.52 -5.18 12.51
CA PRO A 463 17.49 -4.34 13.18
C PRO A 463 16.88 -3.05 13.74
N VAL A 464 17.34 -2.65 14.93
CA VAL A 464 16.95 -1.40 15.60
C VAL A 464 17.79 -0.22 15.07
N ASN A 465 17.12 0.89 14.83
CA ASN A 465 17.71 2.16 14.44
C ASN A 465 18.12 2.96 15.67
N ILE A 466 19.32 2.71 16.18
CA ILE A 466 19.83 3.36 17.40
C ILE A 466 19.78 4.89 17.36
N ASN A 467 19.98 5.50 16.19
CA ASN A 467 19.96 6.96 16.03
C ASN A 467 18.57 7.56 16.20
N LYS A 468 17.51 6.78 16.01
CA LYS A 468 16.12 7.20 16.21
C LYS A 468 15.48 6.63 17.46
N THR A 469 16.04 5.57 18.02
CA THR A 469 15.67 5.05 19.34
C THR A 469 16.08 6.07 20.41
N LYS A 470 15.12 6.48 21.25
CA LYS A 470 15.34 7.50 22.29
C LYS A 470 14.78 7.05 23.63
N ALA A 471 15.41 7.49 24.70
CA ALA A 471 14.93 7.32 26.07
C ALA A 471 14.37 8.63 26.62
N LEU A 472 13.30 8.55 27.39
CA LEU A 472 12.70 9.68 28.09
C LEU A 472 12.42 9.26 29.53
N LEU A 473 13.01 9.98 30.48
CA LEU A 473 12.76 9.78 31.91
C LEU A 473 11.66 10.73 32.36
N VAL A 474 10.54 10.18 32.84
CA VAL A 474 9.44 10.89 33.46
C VAL A 474 9.66 10.94 34.97
N HIS A 475 9.60 12.13 35.55
CA HIS A 475 9.84 12.37 36.97
C HIS A 475 9.39 13.78 37.39
N ASP A 476 9.15 13.99 38.68
CA ASP A 476 8.82 15.33 39.22
C ASP A 476 10.03 16.10 39.79
N VAL A 477 11.19 15.45 39.94
CA VAL A 477 12.44 16.06 40.44
C VAL A 477 12.97 17.16 39.50
N VAL A 478 13.62 18.20 40.04
CA VAL A 478 14.18 19.33 39.26
C VAL A 478 15.43 18.94 38.47
N ALA A 479 16.35 18.19 39.10
CA ALA A 479 17.60 17.72 38.50
C ALA A 479 17.81 16.22 38.83
N PRO A 480 17.16 15.30 38.10
CA PRO A 480 17.32 13.88 38.38
C PRO A 480 18.68 13.37 37.89
N PRO A 481 19.27 12.38 38.57
CA PRO A 481 20.25 11.52 37.93
C PRO A 481 19.57 10.72 36.79
N TYR A 482 20.31 10.48 35.70
CA TYR A 482 19.84 9.71 34.56
C TYR A 482 20.49 8.32 34.54
N PRO A 483 19.74 7.26 34.22
CA PRO A 483 20.33 5.94 34.03
C PRO A 483 21.14 5.91 32.72
N LYS A 484 22.21 5.12 32.69
CA LYS A 484 23.06 4.91 31.51
C LYS A 484 22.56 3.69 30.76
N ILE A 485 21.88 3.92 29.64
CA ILE A 485 21.29 2.83 28.84
C ILE A 485 22.09 2.64 27.57
N LYS A 486 22.35 1.38 27.23
CA LYS A 486 22.95 0.99 25.96
C LYS A 486 22.09 -0.06 25.26
N TYR A 487 22.06 0.01 23.94
CA TYR A 487 21.59 -1.07 23.08
C TYR A 487 22.81 -1.70 22.42
N LYS A 488 23.09 -2.97 22.75
CA LYS A 488 24.40 -3.59 22.51
C LYS A 488 25.48 -2.71 23.16
N GLU A 489 26.44 -2.20 22.39
CA GLU A 489 27.50 -1.31 22.89
C GLU A 489 27.21 0.18 22.73
N LEU A 490 26.12 0.55 22.05
CA LEU A 490 25.84 1.93 21.68
C LEU A 490 24.93 2.61 22.71
N PRO A 491 25.25 3.82 23.17
CA PRO A 491 24.42 4.54 24.13
C PRO A 491 23.09 4.95 23.49
N ILE A 492 22.00 4.86 24.27
CA ILE A 492 20.70 5.41 23.90
C ILE A 492 20.65 6.87 24.35
N GLU A 493 20.29 7.76 23.43
CA GLU A 493 20.17 9.20 23.73
C GLU A 493 18.93 9.48 24.59
N PHE A 494 19.13 10.26 25.66
CA PHE A 494 18.05 10.80 26.47
C PHE A 494 17.54 12.12 25.91
N VAL A 495 16.22 12.23 25.77
CA VAL A 495 15.55 13.44 25.30
C VAL A 495 14.57 13.95 26.34
N LYS A 496 14.38 15.28 26.36
CA LYS A 496 13.36 15.92 27.22
C LYS A 496 11.97 15.91 26.58
N ARG A 497 11.92 15.67 25.27
CA ARG A 497 10.72 15.64 24.44
C ARG A 497 10.90 14.61 23.34
N PHE A 498 9.87 13.81 23.08
CA PHE A 498 9.85 12.88 21.97
C PHE A 498 8.49 12.91 21.25
N LYS A 499 8.50 12.99 19.91
CA LYS A 499 7.28 12.94 19.11
C LYS A 499 6.90 11.48 18.84
N TYR A 500 5.98 10.95 19.64
CA TYR A 500 5.43 9.61 19.50
C TYR A 500 4.05 9.66 18.85
N LEU A 501 3.87 8.98 17.71
CA LEU A 501 2.60 8.92 16.98
C LEU A 501 1.96 10.31 16.70
N GLY A 502 2.82 11.32 16.45
CA GLY A 502 2.40 12.70 16.19
C GLY A 502 2.23 13.59 17.43
N VAL A 503 2.30 13.02 18.64
CA VAL A 503 2.18 13.73 19.91
C VAL A 503 3.53 13.79 20.64
N ASP A 504 3.86 14.94 21.17
CA ASP A 504 5.07 15.28 21.90
C ASP A 504 4.85 14.86 23.35
N ILE A 505 5.55 13.81 23.75
CA ILE A 505 5.64 13.35 25.13
C ILE A 505 6.81 14.08 25.79
N THR A 506 6.61 14.61 26.99
CA THR A 506 7.62 15.38 27.75
C THR A 506 7.91 14.74 29.10
N THR A 507 9.05 15.06 29.70
CA THR A 507 9.47 14.52 31.01
C THR A 507 8.53 14.84 32.17
N LYS A 508 7.66 15.86 32.01
CA LYS A 508 6.66 16.28 33.01
C LYS A 508 5.23 15.92 32.64
N LEU A 509 5.02 15.26 31.48
CA LEU A 509 3.70 14.92 30.93
C LEU A 509 2.71 16.10 30.88
N GLY A 510 3.22 17.32 30.80
CA GLY A 510 2.44 18.55 30.76
C GLY A 510 1.82 18.79 29.39
N TRP A 511 0.58 19.26 29.36
CA TRP A 511 -0.20 19.50 28.14
C TRP A 511 0.11 20.82 27.43
N GLY A 512 1.14 21.58 27.84
CA GLY A 512 1.31 22.99 27.49
C GLY A 512 1.45 23.35 26.00
N ILE A 513 1.44 22.38 25.09
CA ILE A 513 1.60 22.55 23.64
C ILE A 513 0.49 21.85 22.82
N TYR A 514 -0.51 21.25 23.48
CA TYR A 514 -1.66 20.62 22.81
C TYR A 514 -2.92 21.48 22.97
N ILE A 515 -3.21 22.29 21.95
CA ILE A 515 -4.56 22.77 21.58
C ILE A 515 -4.85 22.25 20.18
#